data_AF-A0A2E2RUV8-F1
#
_entry.id   AF-A0A2E2RUV8-F1
#
_cell.length_a   1.000
_cell.length_b   1.000
_cell.length_c   1.000
_cell.angle_alpha   90.00
_cell.angle_beta   90.00
_cell.angle_gamma   90.00
#
_symmetry.space_group_name_H-M   'P 1'
#
loop_
_entity.id
_entity.type
_entity.pdbx_description
1 polymer ?
#
loop_
_entity_poly.entity_id
_entity_poly.type
_entity_poly.pdbx_seq_one_letter_code
_entity_poly.pdbx_strand_id
1 'polypeptide(L)'
;MNKQLVHDGFHLTSKGKFSGSDFYEVIPIIVGSPSDRDISIILSAFDIDTVHTRWQQALDRRESDPEGAITLARTLLEDVCKWIITEADEEYLEKDDLPALYKKLAKVINLAPDNHTEAIFRQILGSCQSVVESLGALRNKISDAHSRGPKRAKPAPRHAQLAVNLAGTMATFLVSTWETKKQKEDQG
;
A
#
# COMPACT_ATOMS: atom_id res chain seq x y z
N MET A 1 9.78 -4.28 33.42
CA MET A 1 10.75 -3.85 32.39
C MET A 1 10.23 -4.05 30.97
N ASN A 2 9.94 -5.28 30.52
CA ASN A 2 9.51 -5.53 29.12
C ASN A 2 8.22 -4.76 28.71
N LYS A 3 7.23 -4.61 29.60
CA LYS A 3 5.99 -3.87 29.31
C LYS A 3 6.18 -2.37 29.01
N GLN A 4 7.22 -1.72 29.55
CA GLN A 4 7.50 -0.30 29.30
C GLN A 4 8.18 -0.12 27.94
N LEU A 5 9.14 -0.99 27.62
CA LEU A 5 9.82 -0.98 26.32
C LEU A 5 8.87 -1.27 25.16
N VAL A 6 7.88 -2.13 25.37
CA VAL A 6 6.83 -2.41 24.36
C VAL A 6 6.02 -1.16 24.02
N HIS A 7 5.74 -0.30 25.01
CA HIS A 7 5.03 0.96 24.78
C HIS A 7 5.88 1.96 23.97
N ASP A 8 7.20 1.88 24.10
CA ASP A 8 8.15 2.72 23.38
C ASP A 8 8.58 2.13 22.01
N GLY A 9 7.95 1.01 21.60
CA GLY A 9 8.22 0.40 20.30
C GLY A 9 9.46 -0.49 20.27
N PHE A 10 9.87 -1.08 21.39
CA PHE A 10 11.03 -1.97 21.49
C PHE A 10 10.72 -3.28 22.22
N HIS A 11 11.36 -4.38 21.81
CA HIS A 11 11.27 -5.69 22.46
C HIS A 11 12.67 -6.23 22.74
N LEU A 12 12.80 -6.89 23.89
CA LEU A 12 14.04 -7.54 24.29
C LEU A 12 14.06 -8.97 23.76
N THR A 13 15.04 -9.31 22.91
CA THR A 13 15.33 -10.71 22.57
C THR A 13 16.57 -11.19 23.33
N SER A 14 16.56 -12.43 23.82
CA SER A 14 17.73 -13.01 24.48
C SER A 14 18.72 -13.49 23.41
N LYS A 15 19.92 -12.90 23.39
CA LYS A 15 20.98 -13.22 22.42
C LYS A 15 21.98 -14.26 22.95
N GLY A 16 21.92 -14.58 24.24
CA GLY A 16 22.79 -15.58 24.87
C GLY A 16 23.05 -15.28 26.34
N LYS A 17 23.96 -16.04 26.94
CA LYS A 17 24.42 -15.85 28.32
C LYS A 17 25.85 -15.33 28.35
N PHE A 18 26.09 -14.29 29.14
CA PHE A 18 27.42 -13.82 29.47
C PHE A 18 27.62 -13.92 30.98
N SER A 19 28.60 -14.72 31.42
CA SER A 19 28.92 -14.94 32.83
C SER A 19 27.72 -15.38 33.71
N GLY A 20 26.80 -16.20 33.17
CA GLY A 20 25.67 -16.77 33.90
C GLY A 20 24.39 -15.92 33.89
N SER A 21 24.44 -14.68 33.39
CA SER A 21 23.27 -13.82 33.18
C SER A 21 22.91 -13.71 31.71
N ASP A 22 21.62 -13.65 31.41
CA ASP A 22 21.14 -13.42 30.04
C ASP A 22 21.47 -11.98 29.62
N PHE A 23 22.02 -11.81 28.41
CA PHE A 23 22.11 -10.50 27.78
C PHE A 23 21.06 -10.39 26.68
N TYR A 24 20.34 -9.26 26.71
CA TYR A 24 19.25 -8.97 25.81
C TYR A 24 19.68 -7.92 24.78
N GLU A 25 19.27 -8.12 23.54
CA GLU A 25 19.35 -7.08 22.51
C GLU A 25 18.01 -6.36 22.45
N VAL A 26 18.06 -5.03 22.45
CA VAL A 26 16.90 -4.18 22.22
C VAL A 26 16.67 -4.15 20.72
N ILE A 27 15.64 -4.85 20.25
CA ILE A 27 15.20 -4.77 18.87
C ILE A 27 14.00 -3.82 18.83
N PRO A 28 13.92 -2.87 17.89
CA PRO A 28 12.66 -2.17 17.66
C PRO A 28 11.57 -3.21 17.39
N ILE A 29 10.47 -3.14 18.13
CA ILE A 29 9.23 -3.75 17.69
C ILE A 29 8.98 -3.13 16.34
N ILE A 30 8.79 -3.96 15.32
CA ILE A 30 8.21 -3.49 14.07
C ILE A 30 6.79 -3.05 14.46
N VAL A 31 6.65 -1.77 14.81
CA VAL A 31 5.37 -1.12 15.05
C VAL A 31 4.78 -0.90 13.66
N GLY A 32 4.25 -1.99 13.12
CA GLY A 32 3.80 -2.07 11.74
C GLY A 32 2.94 -3.31 11.53
N SER A 33 2.21 -3.34 10.43
CA SER A 33 1.50 -4.56 10.06
C SER A 33 2.49 -5.63 9.61
N PRO A 34 2.15 -6.93 9.73
CA PRO A 34 3.05 -8.01 9.33
C PRO A 34 3.57 -7.87 7.89
N SER A 35 2.76 -7.29 6.99
CA SER A 35 3.10 -7.09 5.58
C SER A 35 3.97 -5.87 5.31
N ASP A 36 4.21 -4.98 6.28
CA ASP A 36 4.87 -3.70 6.02
C ASP A 36 6.29 -3.87 5.45
N ARG A 37 7.02 -4.86 5.99
CA ARG A 37 8.39 -5.17 5.56
C ARG A 37 8.44 -5.70 4.14
N ASP A 38 7.59 -6.67 3.82
CA ASP A 38 7.60 -7.32 2.50
C ASP A 38 7.15 -6.35 1.41
N ILE A 39 6.12 -5.53 1.69
CA ILE A 39 5.69 -4.45 0.81
C ILE A 39 6.83 -3.45 0.60
N SER A 40 7.53 -3.05 1.67
CA SER A 40 8.66 -2.11 1.58
C SER A 40 9.78 -2.64 0.67
N ILE A 41 10.12 -3.93 0.78
CA ILE A 41 11.14 -4.56 -0.07
C ILE A 41 10.73 -4.52 -1.54
N ILE A 42 9.49 -4.93 -1.86
CA ILE A 42 9.03 -5.01 -3.25
C ILE A 42 8.93 -3.62 -3.87
N LEU A 43 8.31 -2.66 -3.16
CA LEU A 43 8.18 -1.29 -3.68
C LEU A 43 9.53 -0.57 -3.79
N SER A 44 10.49 -0.87 -2.91
CA SER A 44 11.87 -0.35 -3.02
C SER A 44 12.60 -0.89 -4.24
N ALA A 45 12.39 -2.16 -4.59
CA ALA A 45 13.01 -2.77 -5.77
C ALA A 45 12.41 -2.23 -7.08
N PHE A 46 11.13 -1.89 -7.05
CA PHE A 46 10.40 -1.32 -8.18
C PHE A 46 10.77 0.14 -8.46
N ASP A 47 10.63 1.02 -7.47
CA ASP A 47 10.95 2.45 -7.60
C ASP A 47 11.20 3.05 -6.21
N ILE A 48 12.47 3.37 -5.92
CA ILE A 48 12.88 3.88 -4.61
C ILE A 48 12.47 5.35 -4.39
N ASP A 49 12.54 6.16 -5.45
CA ASP A 49 12.47 7.61 -5.30
C ASP A 49 11.04 8.13 -5.12
N THR A 50 10.08 7.56 -5.83
CA THR A 50 8.69 8.03 -5.80
C THR A 50 7.80 7.05 -5.05
N VAL A 51 7.74 5.79 -5.49
CA VAL A 51 6.78 4.80 -4.99
C VAL A 51 7.13 4.35 -3.57
N HIS A 52 8.38 3.95 -3.33
CA HIS A 52 8.81 3.54 -1.99
C HIS A 52 8.78 4.70 -0.99
N THR A 53 9.24 5.88 -1.40
CA THR A 53 9.15 7.09 -0.58
C THR A 53 7.69 7.41 -0.22
N ARG A 54 6.75 7.29 -1.16
CA ARG A 54 5.31 7.47 -0.91
C ARG A 54 4.78 6.48 0.12
N TRP A 55 5.16 5.22 -0.03
CA TRP A 55 4.81 4.15 0.89
C TRP A 55 5.31 4.45 2.32
N GLN A 56 6.57 4.84 2.46
CA GLN A 56 7.15 5.17 3.77
C GLN A 56 6.43 6.36 4.43
N GLN A 57 6.15 7.43 3.67
CA GLN A 57 5.38 8.57 4.17
C GLN A 57 3.98 8.17 4.64
N ALA A 58 3.33 7.22 3.95
CA ALA A 58 2.02 6.73 4.35
C ALA A 58 2.10 5.95 5.67
N LEU A 59 3.12 5.11 5.85
CA LEU A 59 3.37 4.37 7.09
C LEU A 59 3.59 5.28 8.29
N ASP A 60 4.43 6.30 8.13
CA ASP A 60 4.82 7.23 9.19
C ASP A 60 3.63 8.05 9.72
N ARG A 61 2.61 8.27 8.89
CA ARG A 61 1.43 9.08 9.24
C ARG A 61 0.26 8.29 9.80
N ARG A 62 0.27 6.95 9.76
CA ARG A 62 -0.91 6.13 10.13
C ARG A 62 -1.51 6.47 11.48
N GLU A 63 -0.67 6.76 12.46
CA GLU A 63 -1.08 7.08 13.83
C GLU A 63 -1.29 8.59 14.03
N SER A 64 -0.33 9.41 13.64
CA SER A 64 -0.31 10.85 13.93
C SER A 64 -1.13 11.71 12.98
N ASP A 65 -1.33 11.26 11.74
CA ASP A 65 -2.10 11.95 10.69
C ASP A 65 -2.87 10.93 9.82
N PRO A 66 -3.96 10.32 10.36
CA PRO A 66 -4.71 9.30 9.64
C PRO A 66 -5.28 9.76 8.29
N GLU A 67 -5.65 11.03 8.18
CA GLU A 67 -6.17 11.62 6.96
C GLU A 67 -5.09 11.79 5.88
N GLY A 68 -3.92 12.29 6.27
CA GLY A 68 -2.76 12.34 5.39
C GLY A 68 -2.31 10.96 4.95
N ALA A 69 -2.31 9.97 5.85
CA ALA A 69 -1.97 8.58 5.53
C ALA A 69 -2.92 7.98 4.48
N ILE A 70 -4.24 8.21 4.61
CA ILE A 70 -5.24 7.77 3.62
C ILE A 70 -5.01 8.45 2.26
N THR A 71 -4.70 9.75 2.27
CA THR A 71 -4.41 10.49 1.03
C THR A 71 -3.17 9.90 0.34
N LEU A 72 -2.11 9.64 1.09
CA LEU A 72 -0.89 9.03 0.57
C LEU A 72 -1.11 7.60 0.07
N ALA A 73 -1.95 6.80 0.75
CA ALA A 73 -2.33 5.46 0.30
C ALA A 73 -3.00 5.49 -1.08
N ARG A 74 -3.90 6.45 -1.31
CA ARG A 74 -4.50 6.66 -2.62
C ARG A 74 -3.43 7.08 -3.65
N THR A 75 -2.60 8.05 -3.32
CA THR A 75 -1.58 8.55 -4.26
C THR A 75 -0.53 7.50 -4.59
N LEU A 76 -0.19 6.60 -3.65
CA LEU A 76 0.67 5.44 -3.92
C LEU A 76 0.13 4.59 -5.07
N LEU A 77 -1.17 4.29 -5.08
CA LEU A 77 -1.78 3.52 -6.17
C LEU A 77 -1.82 4.30 -7.48
N GLU A 78 -2.05 5.62 -7.42
CA GLU A 78 -1.98 6.48 -8.62
C GLU A 78 -0.57 6.48 -9.21
N ASP A 79 0.46 6.64 -8.37
CA ASP A 79 1.87 6.63 -8.77
C ASP A 79 2.25 5.28 -9.41
N VAL A 80 1.91 4.16 -8.77
CA VAL A 80 2.17 2.81 -9.32
C VAL A 80 1.46 2.61 -10.66
N CYS A 81 0.19 3.02 -10.77
CA CYS A 81 -0.53 2.88 -12.05
C CYS A 81 0.12 3.70 -13.15
N LYS A 82 0.45 4.96 -12.89
CA LYS A 82 1.11 5.84 -13.86
C LYS A 82 2.47 5.31 -14.26
N TRP A 83 3.26 4.85 -13.30
CA TRP A 83 4.59 4.31 -13.55
C TRP A 83 4.52 3.09 -14.48
N ILE A 84 3.66 2.11 -14.18
CA ILE A 84 3.52 0.90 -15.01
C ILE A 84 2.96 1.24 -16.40
N ILE A 85 1.94 2.09 -16.49
CA ILE A 85 1.38 2.52 -17.78
C ILE A 85 2.46 3.20 -18.64
N THR A 86 3.28 4.05 -18.03
CA THR A 86 4.39 4.73 -18.72
C THR A 86 5.46 3.74 -19.17
N GLU A 87 5.87 2.79 -18.31
CA GLU A 87 6.87 1.78 -18.68
C GLU A 87 6.34 0.84 -19.79
N ALA A 88 5.03 0.62 -19.85
CA ALA A 88 4.37 -0.13 -20.90
C ALA A 88 4.22 0.63 -22.24
N ASP A 89 4.76 1.86 -22.34
CA ASP A 89 4.63 2.76 -23.50
C ASP A 89 3.17 3.09 -23.85
N GLU A 90 2.31 3.16 -22.82
CA GLU A 90 0.88 3.46 -22.94
C GLU A 90 0.56 4.85 -22.36
N GLU A 91 -0.53 5.46 -22.80
CA GLU A 91 -0.91 6.82 -22.40
C GLU A 91 -2.06 6.87 -21.37
N TYR A 92 -1.93 7.80 -20.42
CA TYR A 92 -3.01 8.24 -19.53
C TYR A 92 -3.18 9.76 -19.62
N LEU A 93 -4.38 10.24 -19.27
CA LEU A 93 -4.63 11.68 -19.21
C LEU A 93 -4.25 12.20 -17.83
N GLU A 94 -3.69 13.40 -17.73
CA GLU A 94 -3.35 13.99 -16.41
C GLU A 94 -4.56 14.12 -15.47
N LYS A 95 -5.77 14.25 -16.05
CA LYS A 95 -7.04 14.33 -15.32
C LYS A 95 -7.60 12.98 -14.88
N ASP A 96 -7.01 11.87 -15.31
CA ASP A 96 -7.50 10.54 -14.96
C ASP A 96 -7.33 10.32 -13.45
N ASP A 97 -8.43 9.94 -12.81
CA ASP A 97 -8.44 9.58 -11.41
C ASP A 97 -8.01 8.12 -11.20
N LEU A 98 -7.81 7.74 -9.93
CA LEU A 98 -7.37 6.38 -9.59
C LEU A 98 -8.22 5.27 -10.24
N PRO A 99 -9.58 5.30 -10.23
CA PRO A 99 -10.39 4.34 -10.96
C PRO A 99 -10.08 4.26 -12.46
N ALA A 100 -9.95 5.40 -13.13
CA ALA A 100 -9.64 5.44 -14.56
C ALA A 100 -8.24 4.89 -14.86
N LEU A 101 -7.23 5.26 -14.06
CA LEU A 101 -5.86 4.77 -14.15
C LEU A 101 -5.80 3.25 -13.94
N TYR A 102 -6.46 2.74 -12.90
CA TYR A 102 -6.50 1.31 -12.62
C TYR A 102 -7.15 0.52 -13.76
N LYS A 103 -8.25 1.02 -14.32
CA LYS A 103 -8.93 0.37 -15.45
C LYS A 103 -8.05 0.31 -16.70
N LYS A 104 -7.26 1.36 -16.96
CA LYS A 104 -6.26 1.38 -18.04
C LYS A 104 -5.17 0.35 -17.77
N LEU A 105 -4.55 0.40 -16.59
CA LEU A 105 -3.51 -0.54 -16.19
C LEU A 105 -3.98 -2.00 -16.26
N ALA A 106 -5.17 -2.30 -15.77
CA ALA A 106 -5.73 -3.65 -15.78
C ALA A 106 -5.83 -4.22 -17.20
N LYS A 107 -6.03 -3.38 -18.22
CA LYS A 107 -5.95 -3.83 -19.63
C LYS A 107 -4.51 -4.09 -20.05
N VAL A 108 -3.60 -3.18 -19.72
CA VAL A 108 -2.16 -3.28 -20.04
C VAL A 108 -1.57 -4.58 -19.50
N ILE A 109 -1.83 -4.93 -18.24
CA ILE A 109 -1.25 -6.12 -17.61
C ILE A 109 -2.14 -7.37 -17.73
N ASN A 110 -3.16 -7.32 -18.59
CA ASN A 110 -4.10 -8.42 -18.85
C ASN A 110 -4.82 -8.96 -17.60
N LEU A 111 -5.16 -8.05 -16.68
CA LEU A 111 -5.89 -8.31 -15.44
C LEU A 111 -7.41 -8.14 -15.59
N ALA A 112 -7.89 -7.83 -16.80
CA ALA A 112 -9.32 -7.62 -17.03
C ALA A 112 -10.08 -8.91 -16.67
N PRO A 113 -11.13 -8.84 -15.83
CA PRO A 113 -11.90 -10.02 -15.44
C PRO A 113 -12.36 -10.84 -16.64
N ASP A 114 -12.71 -10.19 -17.75
CA ASP A 114 -13.17 -10.86 -18.97
C ASP A 114 -12.12 -11.79 -19.61
N ASN A 115 -10.84 -11.63 -19.27
CA ASN A 115 -9.74 -12.44 -19.79
C ASN A 115 -9.42 -13.68 -18.93
N HIS A 116 -10.10 -13.86 -17.80
CA HIS A 116 -9.93 -15.03 -16.93
C HIS A 116 -11.12 -15.99 -17.04
N THR A 117 -10.85 -17.24 -17.42
CA THR A 117 -11.86 -18.29 -17.62
C THR A 117 -12.51 -18.75 -16.31
N GLU A 118 -11.79 -18.64 -15.21
CA GLU A 118 -12.25 -19.08 -13.89
C GLU A 118 -13.06 -17.99 -13.18
N ALA A 119 -14.33 -18.28 -12.89
CA ALA A 119 -15.26 -17.35 -12.26
C ALA A 119 -14.75 -16.79 -10.91
N ILE A 120 -14.00 -17.58 -10.14
CA ILE A 120 -13.47 -17.18 -8.84
C ILE A 120 -12.41 -16.07 -8.95
N PHE A 121 -11.50 -16.17 -9.93
CA PHE A 121 -10.50 -15.15 -10.16
C PHE A 121 -11.11 -13.84 -10.64
N ARG A 122 -12.15 -13.91 -11.48
CA ARG A 122 -12.94 -12.72 -11.88
C ARG A 122 -13.57 -12.02 -10.69
N GLN A 123 -14.12 -12.78 -9.74
CA GLN A 123 -14.72 -12.22 -8.53
C GLN A 123 -13.68 -11.55 -7.62
N ILE A 124 -12.51 -12.17 -7.45
CA ILE A 124 -11.41 -11.60 -6.66
C ILE A 124 -10.93 -10.29 -7.31
N LEU A 125 -10.67 -10.29 -8.61
CA LEU A 125 -10.21 -9.11 -9.35
C LEU A 125 -11.26 -7.99 -9.38
N GLY A 126 -12.54 -8.35 -9.48
CA GLY A 126 -13.64 -7.39 -9.32
C GLY A 126 -13.69 -6.78 -7.91
N SER A 127 -13.42 -7.58 -6.87
CA SER A 127 -13.33 -7.08 -5.49
C SER A 127 -12.15 -6.13 -5.31
N CYS A 128 -10.99 -6.44 -5.91
CA CYS A 128 -9.83 -5.55 -5.95
C CYS A 128 -10.16 -4.20 -6.61
N GLN A 129 -10.88 -4.22 -7.74
CA GLN A 129 -11.35 -3.00 -8.39
C GLN A 129 -12.24 -2.17 -7.44
N SER A 130 -13.19 -2.80 -6.75
CA SER A 130 -14.05 -2.11 -5.78
C SER A 130 -13.26 -1.50 -4.61
N VAL A 131 -12.18 -2.15 -4.15
CA VAL A 131 -11.27 -1.59 -3.14
C VAL A 131 -10.59 -0.32 -3.66
N VAL A 132 -10.05 -0.36 -4.88
CA VAL A 132 -9.40 0.79 -5.52
C VAL A 132 -10.37 1.95 -5.71
N GLU A 133 -11.59 1.68 -6.19
CA GLU A 133 -12.66 2.67 -6.32
C GLU A 133 -13.03 3.30 -4.97
N SER A 134 -13.16 2.47 -3.93
CA SER A 134 -13.49 2.92 -2.58
C SER A 134 -12.39 3.80 -1.98
N LEU A 135 -11.11 3.46 -2.19
CA LEU A 135 -9.97 4.28 -1.79
C LEU A 135 -9.92 5.61 -2.54
N GLY A 136 -10.20 5.59 -3.86
CA GLY A 136 -10.29 6.79 -4.69
C GLY A 136 -11.35 7.77 -4.19
N ALA A 137 -12.54 7.25 -3.86
CA ALA A 137 -13.67 8.02 -3.35
C ALA A 137 -13.48 8.54 -1.92
N LEU A 138 -12.67 7.86 -1.09
CA LEU A 138 -12.48 8.18 0.32
C LEU A 138 -11.91 9.59 0.52
N ARG A 139 -10.97 10.03 -0.32
CA ARG A 139 -10.42 11.40 -0.29
C ARG A 139 -11.50 12.45 -0.50
N ASN A 140 -12.40 12.27 -1.46
CA ASN A 140 -13.43 13.27 -1.75
C ASN A 140 -14.35 13.45 -0.54
N LYS A 141 -14.75 12.35 0.10
CA LYS A 141 -15.57 12.39 1.32
C LYS A 141 -14.86 13.03 2.51
N ILE A 142 -13.56 12.83 2.64
CA ILE A 142 -12.74 13.42 3.71
C ILE A 142 -12.43 14.91 3.43
N SER A 143 -12.11 15.27 2.19
CA SER A 143 -11.88 16.66 1.76
C SER A 143 -13.16 17.49 1.85
N ASP A 144 -14.31 16.92 1.45
CA ASP A 144 -15.63 17.54 1.68
C ASP A 144 -15.93 17.64 3.18
N ALA A 145 -15.35 16.75 4.00
CA ALA A 145 -15.38 16.78 5.47
C ALA A 145 -14.66 17.99 6.08
N HIS A 146 -13.89 18.77 5.30
CA HIS A 146 -13.35 20.05 5.73
C HIS A 146 -14.31 21.23 5.51
N SER A 147 -15.27 21.15 4.58
CA SER A 147 -15.99 22.36 4.14
C SER A 147 -17.26 22.76 4.92
N ARG A 148 -18.10 21.90 5.53
CA ARG A 148 -19.34 22.33 6.22
C ARG A 148 -19.89 21.33 7.27
N GLY A 149 -19.88 21.66 8.57
CA GLY A 149 -20.84 21.16 9.59
C GLY A 149 -20.30 20.50 10.89
N PRO A 150 -21.02 20.58 12.03
CA PRO A 150 -20.54 20.23 13.38
C PRO A 150 -20.58 18.74 13.77
N LYS A 151 -21.06 17.84 12.92
CA LYS A 151 -21.09 16.38 13.17
C LYS A 151 -20.36 15.64 12.06
N ARG A 152 -19.07 15.37 12.22
CA ARG A 152 -18.27 14.62 11.25
C ARG A 152 -17.38 13.59 11.92
N ALA A 153 -17.37 12.38 11.35
CA ALA A 153 -16.47 11.31 11.75
C ALA A 153 -15.10 11.56 11.11
N LYS A 154 -14.10 11.92 11.91
CA LYS A 154 -12.71 12.00 11.45
C LYS A 154 -12.14 10.58 11.31
N PRO A 155 -11.31 10.30 10.29
CA PRO A 155 -10.62 9.02 10.22
C PRO A 155 -9.77 8.80 11.48
N ALA A 156 -10.08 7.76 12.25
CA ALA A 156 -9.21 7.25 13.30
C ALA A 156 -8.03 6.44 12.73
N PRO A 157 -6.92 6.25 13.49
CA PRO A 157 -5.74 5.51 13.05
C PRO A 157 -6.03 4.13 12.45
N ARG A 158 -6.97 3.37 13.03
CA ARG A 158 -7.40 2.06 12.49
C ARG A 158 -7.91 2.11 11.04
N HIS A 159 -8.53 3.21 10.61
CA HIS A 159 -9.01 3.36 9.24
C HIS A 159 -7.85 3.68 8.29
N ALA A 160 -6.89 4.48 8.74
CA ALA A 160 -5.66 4.74 8.00
C ALA A 160 -4.82 3.47 7.85
N GLN A 161 -4.68 2.69 8.93
CA GLN A 161 -4.02 1.40 8.90
C GLN A 161 -4.63 0.48 7.84
N LEU A 162 -5.97 0.36 7.81
CA LEU A 162 -6.66 -0.45 6.80
C LEU A 162 -6.39 0.07 5.38
N ALA A 163 -6.54 1.38 5.15
CA ALA A 163 -6.37 1.99 3.84
C ALA A 163 -4.93 1.82 3.31
N VAL A 164 -3.93 2.08 4.15
CA VAL A 164 -2.50 1.93 3.81
C VAL A 164 -2.19 0.47 3.52
N ASN A 165 -2.67 -0.49 4.32
CA ASN A 165 -2.41 -1.90 4.09
C ASN A 165 -3.07 -2.41 2.79
N LEU A 166 -4.31 -1.98 2.50
CA LEU A 166 -5.00 -2.32 1.25
C LEU A 166 -4.24 -1.75 0.05
N ALA A 167 -3.82 -0.49 0.12
CA ALA A 167 -3.03 0.15 -0.94
C ALA A 167 -1.68 -0.54 -1.15
N GLY A 168 -0.94 -0.84 -0.09
CA GLY A 168 0.36 -1.52 -0.17
C GLY A 168 0.23 -2.93 -0.75
N THR A 169 -0.79 -3.69 -0.35
CA THR A 169 -1.09 -5.01 -0.92
C THR A 169 -1.40 -4.92 -2.41
N MET A 170 -2.27 -3.99 -2.80
CA MET A 170 -2.65 -3.79 -4.19
C MET A 170 -1.47 -3.33 -5.05
N ALA A 171 -0.67 -2.38 -4.56
CA ALA A 171 0.53 -1.90 -5.24
C ALA A 171 1.51 -3.06 -5.49
N THR A 172 1.79 -3.85 -4.45
CA THR A 172 2.67 -5.02 -4.52
C THR A 172 2.19 -6.03 -5.56
N PHE A 173 0.89 -6.32 -5.58
CA PHE A 173 0.29 -7.23 -6.55
C PHE A 173 0.41 -6.72 -7.99
N LEU A 174 0.13 -5.44 -8.23
CA LEU A 174 0.25 -4.82 -9.56
C LEU A 174 1.69 -4.84 -10.07
N VAL A 175 2.65 -4.45 -9.22
CA VAL A 175 4.09 -4.48 -9.53
C VAL A 175 4.54 -5.91 -9.86
N SER A 176 4.22 -6.88 -9.00
CA SER A 176 4.64 -8.28 -9.21
C SER A 176 4.04 -8.86 -10.50
N THR A 177 2.79 -8.51 -10.81
CA THR A 177 2.12 -8.94 -12.04
C THR A 177 2.81 -8.37 -13.27
N TRP A 178 3.20 -7.11 -13.20
CA TRP A 178 3.90 -6.42 -14.28
C TRP A 178 5.31 -6.99 -14.51
N GLU A 179 6.09 -7.18 -13.46
CA GLU A 179 7.41 -7.83 -13.56
C GLU A 179 7.32 -9.22 -14.18
N THR A 180 6.33 -10.01 -13.76
CA THR A 180 6.07 -11.35 -14.33
C THR A 180 5.72 -11.26 -15.82
N LYS A 181 4.98 -10.23 -16.25
CA LYS A 181 4.65 -10.02 -17.64
C LYS A 181 5.91 -9.68 -18.47
N LYS A 182 6.74 -8.74 -18.00
CA LYS A 182 8.01 -8.37 -18.66
C LYS A 182 8.94 -9.58 -18.85
N GLN A 183 9.09 -10.39 -17.80
CA GLN A 183 9.92 -11.61 -17.86
C GLN A 183 9.46 -12.63 -18.91
N LYS A 184 8.15 -12.69 -19.22
CA LYS A 184 7.62 -13.59 -20.25
C LYS A 184 7.86 -13.04 -21.66
N GLU A 185 7.82 -11.72 -21.83
CA GLU A 185 8.09 -11.06 -23.10
C GLU A 185 9.59 -11.15 -23.47
N ASP A 186 10.48 -11.05 -22.49
CA ASP A 186 11.94 -11.21 -22.70
C ASP A 186 12.36 -12.65 -23.04
N GLN A 187 11.51 -13.65 -22.78
CA GLN A 187 11.79 -15.07 -23.00
C GLN A 187 11.14 -15.65 -24.26
N GLY A 188 10.31 -14.87 -24.97
CA GLY A 188 9.57 -15.29 -26.17
C GLY A 188 10.16 -14.71 -27.45
#